data_AF-A0A968NYC6-F1
#
_entry.id   AF-A0A968NYC6-F1
#
_cell.length_a   1.000
_cell.length_b   1.000
_cell.length_c   1.000
_cell.angle_alpha   90.00
_cell.angle_beta   90.00
_cell.angle_gamma   90.00
#
_symmetry.space_group_name_H-M   'P 1'
#
loop_
_entity.id
_entity.type
_entity.pdbx_description
1 polymer ?
#
loop_
_entity_poly.entity_id
_entity_poly.type
_entity_poly.pdbx_seq_one_letter_code
_entity_poly.pdbx_strand_id
1 'polypeptide(L)'
;AIARTVRDAAVLLDAMAGHTLGDPYWLPDPKSSFLSAADQAPRSLRIAYATEIQPIGAFDPICTQAIEETVQLLEQMGHSVESIALDFSDLMEPLIAVWQAGVDVGVPANFSRSAESTAEKAIAPSRNVPQSRNADAGLRPQNRHKA
;
A
#
# COMPACT_ATOMS: atom_id res chain seq x y z
N ALA A 1 -7.17 -8.24 18.09
CA ALA A 1 -8.54 -7.72 18.34
C ALA A 1 -8.72 -6.43 17.55
N ILE A 2 -9.97 -6.03 17.24
CA ILE A 2 -10.29 -4.83 16.46
C ILE A 2 -11.29 -3.99 17.26
N ALA A 3 -11.16 -2.66 17.23
CA ALA A 3 -12.01 -1.71 17.95
C ALA A 3 -12.73 -0.75 16.98
N ARG A 4 -13.82 -0.13 17.45
CA ARG A 4 -14.60 0.86 16.69
C ARG A 4 -14.31 2.31 17.06
N THR A 5 -13.60 2.54 18.17
CA THR A 5 -13.21 3.86 18.64
C THR A 5 -11.73 3.89 19.00
N VAL A 6 -11.10 5.06 18.90
CA VAL A 6 -9.71 5.26 19.29
C VAL A 6 -9.52 5.00 20.79
N ARG A 7 -10.49 5.40 21.63
CA ARG A 7 -10.47 5.15 23.07
C ARG A 7 -10.42 3.65 23.40
N ASP A 8 -11.28 2.85 22.77
CA ASP A 8 -11.30 1.40 23.00
C ASP A 8 -10.01 0.73 22.50
N ALA A 9 -9.48 1.18 21.36
CA ALA A 9 -8.19 0.69 20.85
C ALA A 9 -7.05 1.00 21.82
N ALA A 10 -7.05 2.19 22.44
CA ALA A 10 -6.05 2.60 23.41
C ALA A 10 -6.08 1.74 24.68
N VAL A 11 -7.27 1.48 25.26
CA VAL A 11 -7.43 0.56 26.40
C VAL A 11 -6.94 -0.84 26.06
N LEU A 12 -7.24 -1.31 24.85
CA LEU A 12 -6.84 -2.61 24.38
C LEU A 12 -5.31 -2.71 24.26
N LEU A 13 -4.66 -1.66 23.74
CA LEU A 13 -3.20 -1.57 23.71
C LEU A 13 -2.59 -1.55 25.10
N ASP A 14 -3.18 -0.85 26.07
CA ASP A 14 -2.71 -0.86 27.46
C ASP A 14 -2.73 -2.27 28.08
N ALA A 15 -3.68 -3.11 27.69
CA ALA A 15 -3.78 -4.49 28.17
C ALA A 15 -2.85 -5.48 27.45
N MET A 16 -2.48 -5.21 26.20
CA MET A 16 -1.69 -6.13 25.36
C MET A 16 -0.23 -5.75 25.19
N ALA A 17 0.13 -4.48 25.40
CA ALA A 17 1.49 -4.01 25.21
C ALA A 17 2.45 -4.70 26.18
N GLY A 18 3.65 -4.97 25.69
CA GLY A 18 4.67 -5.75 26.39
C GLY A 18 5.24 -6.82 25.47
N HIS A 19 6.18 -7.57 26.00
CA HIS A 19 6.79 -8.70 25.31
C HIS A 19 6.65 -9.95 26.18
N THR A 20 6.68 -11.11 25.53
CA THR A 20 6.67 -12.41 26.18
C THR A 20 8.00 -13.12 25.94
N LEU A 21 8.33 -14.07 26.81
CA LEU A 21 9.49 -14.93 26.63
C LEU A 21 9.45 -15.59 25.24
N GLY A 22 10.49 -15.34 24.45
CA GLY A 22 10.61 -15.84 23.08
C GLY A 22 10.49 -14.76 22.01
N ASP A 23 10.04 -13.55 22.35
CA ASP A 23 10.01 -12.44 21.39
C ASP A 23 11.45 -12.04 21.00
N PRO A 24 11.80 -12.06 19.70
CA PRO A 24 13.16 -11.77 19.25
C PRO A 24 13.52 -10.30 19.35
N TYR A 25 12.52 -9.41 19.34
CA TYR A 25 12.67 -7.96 19.40
C TYR A 25 11.52 -7.35 20.19
N TRP A 26 11.80 -6.31 20.99
CA TRP A 26 10.79 -5.54 21.70
C TRP A 26 11.19 -4.06 21.77
N LEU A 27 10.20 -3.20 22.00
CA LEU A 27 10.38 -1.77 22.25
C LEU A 27 10.46 -1.48 23.75
N PRO A 28 11.07 -0.36 24.17
CA PRO A 28 10.96 0.11 25.55
C PRO A 28 9.49 0.34 25.94
N ASP A 29 9.19 0.18 27.22
CA ASP A 29 7.85 0.40 27.74
C ASP A 29 7.36 1.83 27.45
N PRO A 30 6.07 2.02 27.11
CA PRO A 30 5.49 3.34 26.92
C PRO A 30 5.68 4.21 28.16
N LYS A 31 6.02 5.49 27.96
CA LYS A 31 6.19 6.46 29.07
C LYS A 31 4.88 6.75 29.83
N SER A 32 3.75 6.52 29.19
CA SER A 32 2.40 6.65 29.73
C SER A 32 1.48 5.64 29.07
N SER A 33 0.35 5.31 29.69
CA SER A 33 -0.69 4.49 29.05
C SER A 33 -1.16 5.10 27.73
N PHE A 34 -1.48 4.27 26.75
CA PHE A 34 -2.08 4.66 25.48
C PHE A 34 -3.39 5.41 25.68
N LEU A 35 -4.23 5.01 26.65
CA LEU A 35 -5.47 5.72 26.96
C LEU A 35 -5.20 7.17 27.38
N SER A 36 -4.28 7.38 28.33
CA SER A 36 -3.89 8.72 28.77
C SER A 36 -3.29 9.55 27.64
N ALA A 37 -2.53 8.94 26.73
CA ALA A 37 -2.00 9.63 25.56
C ALA A 37 -3.10 10.03 24.56
N ALA A 38 -4.10 9.16 24.35
CA ALA A 38 -5.23 9.42 23.44
C ALA A 38 -6.18 10.52 23.96
N ASP A 39 -6.28 10.69 25.28
CA ASP A 39 -7.07 11.75 25.92
C ASP A 39 -6.36 13.11 25.95
N GLN A 40 -5.07 13.17 25.61
CA GLN A 40 -4.32 14.43 25.53
C GLN A 40 -4.46 15.08 24.17
N ALA A 41 -4.90 16.34 24.16
CA ALA A 41 -4.91 17.13 22.92
C ALA A 41 -3.48 17.29 22.38
N PRO A 42 -3.22 16.96 21.11
CA PRO A 42 -1.89 17.11 20.54
C PRO A 42 -1.54 18.58 20.37
N ARG A 43 -0.25 18.89 20.44
CA ARG A 43 0.27 20.16 19.92
C ARG A 43 0.13 20.21 18.40
N SER A 44 0.35 21.38 17.78
CA SER A 44 0.48 21.45 16.32
C SER A 44 1.58 20.50 15.84
N LEU A 45 1.25 19.69 14.83
CA LEU A 45 2.06 18.59 14.31
C LEU A 45 2.48 18.90 12.88
N ARG A 46 3.57 18.26 12.44
CA ARG A 46 3.96 18.16 11.04
C ARG A 46 3.59 16.77 10.55
N ILE A 47 2.70 16.68 9.57
CA ILE A 47 2.11 15.44 9.10
C ILE A 47 2.47 15.29 7.62
N ALA A 48 3.17 14.21 7.28
CA ALA A 48 3.40 13.85 5.89
C ALA A 48 2.27 12.97 5.39
N TYR A 49 1.83 13.17 4.14
CA TYR A 49 0.89 12.29 3.46
C TYR A 49 1.39 11.94 2.05
N ALA A 50 0.88 10.85 1.49
CA ALA A 50 1.17 10.42 0.13
C ALA A 50 -0.12 9.95 -0.55
N THR A 51 -0.18 10.08 -1.87
CA THR A 51 -1.27 9.59 -2.73
C THR A 51 -0.79 8.58 -3.77
N GLU A 52 0.50 8.25 -3.71
CA GLU A 52 1.18 7.24 -4.50
C GLU A 52 2.37 6.69 -3.72
N ILE A 53 2.79 5.48 -4.07
CA ILE A 53 3.99 4.85 -3.53
C ILE A 53 4.73 4.19 -4.69
N GLN A 54 5.99 4.51 -4.93
CA GLN A 54 6.81 3.82 -5.92
C GLN A 54 7.43 2.54 -5.31
N PRO A 55 7.51 1.43 -6.06
CA PRO A 55 7.07 1.25 -7.45
C PRO A 55 5.62 0.75 -7.59
N ILE A 56 4.82 0.82 -6.52
CA ILE A 56 3.44 0.27 -6.46
C ILE A 56 2.49 1.05 -7.38
N GLY A 57 2.64 2.37 -7.45
CA GLY A 57 1.83 3.29 -8.24
C GLY A 57 0.91 4.17 -7.41
N ALA A 58 0.02 4.88 -8.12
CA ALA A 58 -0.98 5.77 -7.53
C ALA A 58 -2.08 5.00 -6.81
N PHE A 59 -2.64 5.61 -5.76
CA PHE A 59 -3.80 5.06 -5.07
C PHE A 59 -5.08 5.21 -5.91
N ASP A 60 -6.08 4.41 -5.59
CA ASP A 60 -7.40 4.55 -6.21
C ASP A 60 -7.97 5.96 -5.97
N PRO A 61 -8.65 6.59 -6.95
CA PRO A 61 -9.19 7.95 -6.81
C PRO A 61 -10.08 8.16 -5.58
N ILE A 62 -10.83 7.15 -5.15
CA ILE A 62 -11.68 7.25 -3.95
C ILE A 62 -10.81 7.37 -2.69
N CYS A 63 -9.71 6.63 -2.61
CA CYS A 63 -8.75 6.71 -1.51
C CYS A 63 -8.03 8.07 -1.52
N THR A 64 -7.60 8.54 -2.68
CA THR A 64 -6.97 9.85 -2.84
C THR A 64 -7.88 10.97 -2.37
N GLN A 65 -9.16 10.95 -2.78
CA GLN A 65 -10.15 11.94 -2.33
C GLN A 65 -10.33 11.93 -0.81
N ALA A 66 -10.44 10.75 -0.19
CA ALA A 66 -10.58 10.64 1.26
C ALA A 66 -9.35 11.15 2.02
N ILE A 67 -8.14 10.96 1.46
CA ILE A 67 -6.90 11.53 2.00
C ILE A 67 -6.95 13.05 1.93
N GLU A 68 -7.30 13.63 0.77
CA GLU A 68 -7.37 15.08 0.57
C GLU A 68 -8.38 15.75 1.51
N GLU A 69 -9.55 15.15 1.72
CA GLU A 69 -10.54 15.62 2.70
C GLU A 69 -9.98 15.58 4.13
N THR A 70 -9.24 14.52 4.47
CA THR A 70 -8.58 14.40 5.78
C THR A 70 -7.48 15.43 5.97
N VAL A 71 -6.70 15.73 4.92
CA VAL A 71 -5.66 16.78 4.93
C VAL A 71 -6.27 18.13 5.26
N GLN A 72 -7.36 18.50 4.57
CA GLN A 72 -8.05 19.76 4.83
C GLN A 72 -8.55 19.86 6.28
N LEU A 73 -9.10 18.77 6.82
CA LEU A 73 -9.54 18.73 8.22
C LEU A 73 -8.37 18.94 9.19
N LEU A 74 -7.22 18.30 8.94
CA LEU A 74 -6.03 18.43 9.78
C LEU A 74 -5.43 19.85 9.72
N GLU A 75 -5.43 20.48 8.55
CA GLU A 75 -5.00 21.88 8.40
C GLU A 75 -5.92 22.84 9.17
N GLN A 76 -7.24 22.64 9.11
CA GLN A 76 -8.22 23.41 9.87
C GLN A 76 -8.03 23.27 11.39
N MET A 77 -7.53 22.11 11.85
CA MET A 77 -7.15 21.87 13.25
C MET A 77 -5.80 22.51 13.63
N GLY A 78 -5.10 23.16 12.70
CA GLY A 78 -3.85 23.87 12.93
C GLY A 78 -2.59 23.02 12.79
N HIS A 79 -2.67 21.86 12.12
CA HIS A 79 -1.51 21.05 11.77
C HIS A 79 -0.87 21.55 10.47
N SER A 80 0.45 21.34 10.33
CA SER A 80 1.16 21.53 9.07
C SER A 80 1.18 20.20 8.33
N VAL A 81 0.61 20.16 7.14
CA VAL A 81 0.46 18.92 6.37
C VAL A 81 1.22 19.06 5.05
N GLU A 82 2.08 18.10 4.71
CA GLU A 82 2.93 18.14 3.51
C GLU A 82 2.84 16.85 2.71
N SER A 83 2.71 16.99 1.38
CA SER A 83 2.75 15.83 0.48
C SER A 83 4.20 15.37 0.32
N ILE A 84 4.42 14.06 0.40
CA ILE A 84 5.71 13.42 0.17
C ILE A 84 5.61 12.34 -0.89
N ALA A 85 6.72 12.12 -1.59
CA ALA A 85 6.90 10.97 -2.46
C ALA A 85 7.56 9.84 -1.66
N LEU A 86 6.90 8.69 -1.60
CA LEU A 86 7.46 7.47 -1.02
C LEU A 86 7.99 6.60 -2.16
N ASP A 87 9.28 6.30 -2.12
CA ASP A 87 9.93 5.41 -3.07
C ASP A 87 10.63 4.28 -2.32
N PHE A 88 10.11 3.06 -2.52
CA PHE A 88 10.65 1.82 -1.97
C PHE A 88 11.29 0.95 -3.05
N SER A 89 11.54 1.48 -4.26
CA SER A 89 12.10 0.71 -5.38
C SER A 89 13.41 0.01 -4.98
N ASP A 90 14.28 0.70 -4.25
CA ASP A 90 15.55 0.16 -3.76
C ASP A 90 15.40 -0.95 -2.70
N LEU A 91 14.23 -1.05 -2.06
CA LEU A 91 13.92 -2.10 -1.08
C LEU A 91 13.28 -3.34 -1.69
N MET A 92 12.78 -3.27 -2.93
CA MET A 92 12.01 -4.37 -3.51
C MET A 92 12.84 -5.64 -3.72
N GLU A 93 14.03 -5.52 -4.33
CA GLU A 93 14.91 -6.66 -4.55
C GLU A 93 15.37 -7.32 -3.23
N PRO A 94 15.88 -6.56 -2.23
CA PRO A 94 16.20 -7.13 -0.91
C PRO A 94 15.00 -7.78 -0.21
N LEU A 95 13.83 -7.15 -0.27
CA LEU A 95 12.61 -7.67 0.35
C LEU A 95 12.20 -9.01 -0.26
N ILE A 96 12.19 -9.10 -1.59
CA ILE A 96 11.87 -10.33 -2.33
C ILE A 96 12.86 -11.44 -1.95
N ALA A 97 14.16 -11.13 -1.96
CA ALA A 97 15.20 -12.11 -1.63
C ALA A 97 15.05 -12.67 -0.20
N VAL A 98 14.85 -11.80 0.80
CA VAL A 98 14.65 -12.21 2.20
C VAL A 98 13.37 -13.03 2.36
N TRP A 99 12.28 -12.60 1.72
CA TRP A 99 10.99 -13.28 1.80
C TRP A 99 11.04 -14.68 1.16
N GLN A 100 11.66 -14.81 -0.02
CA GLN A 100 11.84 -16.10 -0.71
C GLN A 100 12.68 -17.07 0.11
N ALA A 101 13.78 -16.60 0.71
CA ALA A 101 14.63 -17.43 1.56
C ALA A 101 13.86 -18.03 2.76
N GLY A 102 12.90 -17.29 3.33
CA GLY A 102 12.04 -17.79 4.41
C GLY A 102 11.06 -18.89 3.96
N VAL A 103 10.56 -18.81 2.73
CA VAL A 103 9.64 -19.83 2.15
C VAL A 103 10.38 -21.14 1.91
N ASP A 104 11.60 -21.10 1.38
CA ASP A 104 12.38 -22.31 1.08
C ASP A 104 12.77 -23.13 2.31
N VAL A 105 12.88 -22.48 3.47
CA VAL A 105 13.15 -23.17 4.75
C VAL A 105 11.89 -23.83 5.32
N GLY A 106 10.69 -23.32 4.97
CA GLY A 106 9.40 -23.81 5.46
C GLY A 106 8.68 -24.81 4.55
N VAL A 107 9.06 -24.89 3.27
CA VAL A 107 8.45 -25.79 2.28
C VAL A 107 9.31 -27.04 2.12
N PRO A 108 8.80 -28.26 2.39
CA PRO A 108 9.59 -29.46 2.22
C PRO A 108 9.97 -29.64 0.74
N ALA A 109 11.21 -30.09 0.49
CA ALA A 109 11.89 -30.07 -0.82
C ALA A 109 11.15 -30.81 -1.97
N ASN A 110 10.10 -31.56 -1.66
CA ASN A 110 9.19 -32.22 -2.59
C ASN A 110 8.15 -31.27 -3.21
N PHE A 111 7.98 -30.05 -2.70
CA PHE A 111 7.05 -29.05 -3.26
C PHE A 111 7.74 -28.04 -4.21
N SER A 112 9.02 -27.72 -3.98
CA SER A 112 9.78 -26.74 -4.78
C SER A 112 9.90 -27.14 -6.26
N ARG A 113 10.05 -28.44 -6.55
CA ARG A 113 10.16 -28.96 -7.92
C ARG A 113 8.88 -28.80 -8.77
N SER A 114 7.71 -28.64 -8.13
CA SER A 114 6.43 -28.37 -8.82
C SER A 114 6.16 -26.88 -9.00
N ALA A 115 6.70 -26.04 -8.13
CA ALA A 115 6.53 -24.58 -8.17
C ALA A 115 7.36 -23.94 -9.30
N GLU A 116 8.60 -24.41 -9.52
CA GLU A 116 9.45 -23.97 -10.64
C GLU A 116 8.75 -24.15 -12.00
N SER A 117 8.10 -25.30 -12.22
CA SER A 117 7.34 -25.59 -13.46
C SER A 117 6.11 -24.68 -13.66
N THR A 118 5.54 -24.15 -12.57
CA THR A 118 4.34 -23.31 -12.60
C THR A 118 4.70 -21.84 -12.78
N ALA A 119 5.76 -21.38 -12.13
CA ALA A 119 6.31 -20.03 -12.31
C ALA A 119 6.80 -19.80 -13.75
N GLU A 120 7.47 -20.80 -14.35
CA GLU A 120 7.92 -20.75 -15.74
C GLU A 120 6.75 -20.64 -16.75
N LYS A 121 5.59 -21.21 -16.40
CA LYS A 121 4.36 -21.09 -17.20
C LYS A 121 3.62 -19.75 -17.00
N ALA A 122 3.75 -19.12 -15.84
CA ALA A 122 3.07 -17.86 -15.53
C ALA A 122 3.78 -16.62 -16.12
N ILE A 123 5.09 -16.72 -16.40
CA ILE A 123 5.91 -15.62 -16.95
C ILE A 123 5.89 -15.59 -18.49
N ALA A 124 5.35 -16.61 -19.16
CA ALA A 124 5.22 -16.60 -20.62
C ALA A 124 4.18 -15.55 -21.06
N PRO A 125 4.52 -14.61 -21.98
CA PRO A 125 3.56 -13.61 -22.43
C PRO A 125 2.39 -14.29 -23.15
N SER A 126 1.16 -13.93 -22.77
CA SER A 126 -0.09 -14.37 -23.42
C SER A 126 -0.06 -14.08 -24.91
N ARG A 127 0.40 -15.06 -25.69
CA ARG A 127 0.39 -15.02 -27.15
C ARG A 127 -0.99 -15.45 -27.62
N ASN A 128 -1.93 -14.51 -27.67
CA ASN A 128 -3.02 -14.42 -28.65
C ASN A 128 -4.02 -13.32 -28.27
N VAL A 129 -3.80 -12.11 -28.77
CA VAL A 129 -4.90 -11.18 -29.09
C VAL A 129 -5.16 -11.33 -30.59
N PRO A 130 -6.35 -11.76 -31.04
CA PRO A 130 -6.65 -11.80 -32.47
C PRO A 130 -6.64 -10.38 -33.01
N GLN A 131 -5.72 -10.07 -33.92
CA GLN A 131 -5.74 -8.82 -34.67
C GLN A 131 -7.01 -8.79 -35.55
N SER A 132 -7.96 -7.94 -35.22
CA SER A 132 -9.09 -7.63 -36.09
C SER A 132 -8.57 -7.05 -37.39
N ARG A 133 -8.78 -7.81 -38.47
CA ARG A 133 -8.42 -7.48 -39.85
C ARG A 133 -9.21 -6.24 -40.28
N ASN A 134 -8.50 -5.15 -40.61
CA ASN A 134 -9.08 -3.97 -41.25
C ASN A 134 -9.81 -4.37 -42.53
N ALA A 135 -11.12 -4.12 -42.58
CA ALA A 135 -11.88 -4.07 -43.81
C ALA A 135 -12.11 -2.59 -44.15
N ASP A 136 -11.28 -2.10 -45.07
CA ASP A 136 -11.50 -0.85 -45.77
C ASP A 136 -12.66 -1.06 -46.76
N ALA A 137 -13.78 -0.35 -46.55
CA ALA A 137 -14.89 -0.27 -47.50
C ALA A 137 -15.63 1.06 -47.32
N GLY A 138 -15.02 2.11 -47.89
CA GLY A 138 -15.69 3.19 -48.62
C GLY A 138 -16.84 3.96 -47.97
N LEU A 139 -16.64 5.25 -47.72
CA LEU A 139 -17.36 6.30 -48.46
C LEU A 139 -16.69 7.67 -48.23
N ARG A 140 -16.49 8.41 -49.32
CA ARG A 140 -15.85 9.73 -49.39
C ARG A 140 -16.71 10.83 -48.73
N PRO A 141 -16.13 11.81 -48.02
CA PRO A 141 -16.79 13.09 -47.82
C PRO A 141 -16.56 13.99 -49.05
N GLN A 142 -17.65 14.42 -49.69
CA GLN A 142 -17.60 15.44 -50.74
C GLN A 142 -17.40 16.82 -50.11
N ASN A 143 -16.36 17.54 -50.58
CA ASN A 143 -16.22 18.97 -50.39
C ASN A 143 -17.43 19.72 -50.98
N ARG A 144 -18.03 20.64 -50.21
CA ARG A 144 -18.69 21.82 -50.77
C ARG A 144 -18.06 23.07 -50.17
N HIS A 145 -17.46 23.87 -51.05
CA HIS A 145 -16.97 25.21 -50.79
C HIS A 145 -18.12 26.20 -50.54
N LYS A 146 -17.81 27.17 -49.66
CA LYS A 146 -18.26 28.58 -49.59
C LYS A 146 -19.46 29.02 -50.44
N ALA A 147 -20.44 29.63 -49.76
CA ALA A 147 -20.87 31.01 -49.96
C ALA A 147 -21.39 31.56 -48.62
#